data_AF-A0A3D3GS93-F1
#
_entry.id   AF-A0A3D3GS93-F1
#
_cell.length_a   1.000
_cell.length_b   1.000
_cell.length_c   1.000
_cell.angle_alpha   90.00
_cell.angle_beta   90.00
_cell.angle_gamma   90.00
#
_symmetry.space_group_name_H-M   'P 1'
#
loop_
_entity.id
_entity.type
_entity.pdbx_description
1 polymer ?
#
loop_
_entity_poly.entity_id
_entity_poly.type
_entity_poly.pdbx_seq_one_letter_code
_entity_poly.pdbx_strand_id
1 'polypeptide(L)'
;MRHSKASSSGTRGFTLIELLVVVAIIGLLSSVVLASLNGARVKGRDARRLADVKQIQLALELYYDDSDNKYPASVSGNWLANVVGLTPTYISTMPHDPNISSPGTGNDYRYWSSGAANQRKGYSVLIRLERATDWCRVTVGEIIPSGWTDNPDCSEV
;
A
#
# COMPACT_ATOMS: atom_id res chain seq x y z
N MET A 1 18.54 -8.07 78.61
CA MET A 1 18.58 -8.88 77.37
C MET A 1 17.77 -8.18 76.29
N ARG A 2 18.43 -7.85 75.16
CA ARG A 2 17.94 -7.76 73.77
C ARG A 2 18.59 -6.57 73.05
N HIS A 3 19.61 -6.88 72.25
CA HIS A 3 20.16 -5.98 71.25
C HIS A 3 19.22 -6.01 70.02
N SER A 4 18.59 -4.89 69.71
CA SER A 4 17.88 -4.68 68.45
C SER A 4 18.87 -4.18 67.40
N LYS A 5 19.20 -5.02 66.41
CA LYS A 5 19.96 -4.60 65.21
C LYS A 5 18.99 -3.88 64.26
N ALA A 6 19.19 -2.58 64.06
CA ALA A 6 18.52 -1.83 62.99
C ALA A 6 19.13 -2.19 61.64
N SER A 7 18.33 -2.61 60.66
CA SER A 7 18.81 -2.88 59.30
C SER A 7 18.94 -1.55 58.54
N SER A 8 20.16 -1.13 58.23
CA SER A 8 20.43 0.02 57.36
C SER A 8 20.05 -0.34 55.91
N SER A 9 18.90 0.13 55.44
CA SER A 9 18.54 0.11 54.02
C SER A 9 19.38 1.14 53.27
N GLY A 10 20.54 0.73 52.77
CA GLY A 10 21.39 1.58 51.94
C GLY A 10 20.69 1.90 50.62
N THR A 11 20.22 3.13 50.46
CA THR A 11 19.77 3.68 49.18
C THR A 11 20.98 3.79 48.26
N ARG A 12 21.08 2.88 47.28
CA ARG A 12 22.09 2.94 46.22
C ARG A 12 21.64 4.00 45.20
N GLY A 13 22.42 5.06 45.07
CA GLY A 13 22.25 6.06 44.00
C GLY A 13 22.95 5.59 42.71
N PHE A 14 22.38 5.94 41.56
CA PHE A 14 23.03 5.74 40.26
C PHE A 14 24.19 6.71 40.11
N THR A 15 25.29 6.23 39.53
CA THR A 15 26.42 7.08 39.15
C THR A 15 26.14 7.83 37.85
N LEU A 16 26.73 9.02 37.67
CA LEU A 16 26.62 9.79 36.43
C LEU A 16 27.12 9.01 35.21
N ILE A 17 28.15 8.18 35.40
CA ILE A 17 28.72 7.35 34.33
C ILE A 17 27.78 6.22 33.92
N GLU A 18 27.07 5.59 34.86
CA GLU A 18 26.06 4.58 34.55
C GLU A 18 24.95 5.15 33.69
N LEU A 19 24.45 6.35 34.03
CA LEU A 19 23.40 6.99 33.23
C LEU A 19 23.90 7.40 31.85
N LEU A 20 25.14 7.89 31.76
CA LEU A 20 25.77 8.30 30.50
C LEU A 20 25.95 7.12 29.53
N VAL A 21 26.44 5.97 30.02
CA VAL A 21 26.62 4.78 29.19
C VAL A 21 25.27 4.25 28.68
N VAL A 22 24.22 4.30 29.49
CA VAL A 22 22.89 3.82 29.10
C VAL A 22 22.31 4.65 27.96
N VAL A 23 22.34 5.98 28.04
CA VAL A 23 21.82 6.81 26.95
C VAL A 23 22.66 6.68 25.68
N ALA A 24 23.98 6.44 25.82
CA ALA A 24 24.85 6.16 24.68
C ALA A 24 24.47 4.84 23.97
N ILE A 25 24.23 3.76 24.71
CA ILE A 25 23.80 2.47 24.16
C ILE A 25 22.40 2.58 23.53
N ILE A 26 21.45 3.24 24.22
CA ILE A 26 20.11 3.47 23.67
C ILE A 26 20.21 4.27 22.37
N GLY A 27 21.00 5.34 22.32
CA GLY A 27 21.19 6.15 21.12
C GLY A 27 21.73 5.33 19.94
N LEU A 28 22.75 4.50 20.19
CA LEU A 28 23.32 3.58 19.20
C LEU A 28 22.25 2.63 18.64
N LEU A 29 21.57 1.89 19.51
CA LEU A 29 20.55 0.91 19.10
C LEU A 29 19.36 1.58 18.37
N SER A 30 18.92 2.74 18.86
CA SER A 30 17.81 3.50 18.27
C SER A 30 18.09 3.91 16.83
N SER A 31 19.32 4.35 16.54
CA SER A 31 19.71 4.79 15.19
C SER A 31 19.58 3.67 14.14
N VAL A 32 20.00 2.44 14.48
CA VAL A 32 19.92 1.28 13.59
C VAL A 32 18.47 0.87 13.36
N VAL A 33 17.64 0.92 14.41
CA VAL A 33 16.20 0.61 14.31
C VAL A 33 15.49 1.60 13.38
N LEU A 34 15.74 2.91 13.54
CA LEU A 34 15.11 3.93 12.71
C LEU A 34 15.49 3.78 11.22
N ALA A 35 16.75 3.44 10.92
CA ALA A 35 17.19 3.21 9.55
C ALA A 35 16.43 2.04 8.87
N SER A 36 16.17 0.96 9.61
CA SER A 36 15.44 -0.21 9.08
C SER A 36 13.93 0.00 8.96
N LEU A 37 13.33 0.80 9.85
CA LEU A 37 11.89 1.04 9.89
C LEU A 37 11.36 1.73 8.63
N ASN A 38 12.12 2.64 8.04
CA ASN A 38 11.71 3.32 6.80
C ASN A 38 11.54 2.34 5.65
N GLY A 39 12.48 1.41 5.46
CA GLY A 39 12.37 0.36 4.44
C GLY A 39 11.19 -0.58 4.69
N ALA A 40 10.92 -0.93 5.96
CA ALA A 40 9.77 -1.77 6.33
C ALA A 40 8.43 -1.09 6.02
N ARG A 41 8.31 0.23 6.28
CA ARG A 41 7.10 1.01 5.96
C ARG A 41 6.82 1.06 4.46
N VAL A 42 7.86 1.29 3.66
CA VAL A 42 7.76 1.28 2.18
C VAL A 42 7.24 -0.09 1.70
N LYS A 43 7.87 -1.19 2.14
CA LYS A 43 7.44 -2.55 1.80
C LYS A 43 5.99 -2.83 2.23
N GLY A 44 5.57 -2.35 3.39
CA GLY A 44 4.20 -2.51 3.88
C GLY A 44 3.17 -1.78 3.00
N ARG A 45 3.49 -0.58 2.51
CA ARG A 45 2.62 0.15 1.59
C ARG A 45 2.55 -0.49 0.21
N ASP A 46 3.67 -0.97 -0.32
CA ASP A 46 3.69 -1.71 -1.59
C ASP A 46 2.88 -3.02 -1.49
N ALA A 47 3.01 -3.75 -0.38
CA ALA A 47 2.18 -4.93 -0.13
C ALA A 47 0.69 -4.59 -0.08
N ARG A 48 0.32 -3.44 0.50
CA ARG A 48 -1.06 -2.95 0.49
C ARG A 48 -1.53 -2.62 -0.93
N ARG A 49 -0.74 -1.92 -1.75
CA ARG A 49 -1.09 -1.61 -3.15
C ARG A 49 -1.39 -2.88 -3.95
N LEU A 50 -0.55 -3.90 -3.81
CA LEU A 50 -0.76 -5.19 -4.48
C LEU A 50 -2.01 -5.92 -3.96
N ALA A 51 -2.30 -5.84 -2.66
CA ALA A 51 -3.52 -6.40 -2.09
C ALA A 51 -4.77 -5.67 -2.60
N ASP A 52 -4.73 -4.33 -2.67
CA ASP A 52 -5.81 -3.50 -3.20
C ASP A 52 -6.11 -3.88 -4.65
N VAL A 53 -5.08 -4.03 -5.51
CA VAL A 53 -5.26 -4.48 -6.90
C VAL A 53 -5.94 -5.84 -6.97
N LYS A 54 -5.55 -6.81 -6.14
CA LYS A 54 -6.21 -8.12 -6.11
C LYS A 54 -7.69 -8.02 -5.74
N GLN A 55 -8.04 -7.14 -4.81
CA GLN A 55 -9.45 -6.88 -4.46
C GLN A 55 -10.21 -6.23 -5.62
N ILE A 56 -9.57 -5.29 -6.31
CA ILE A 56 -10.14 -4.64 -7.51
C ILE A 56 -10.35 -5.66 -8.62
N GLN A 57 -9.38 -6.54 -8.89
CA GLN A 57 -9.51 -7.60 -9.90
C GLN A 57 -10.70 -8.49 -9.58
N LEU A 58 -10.81 -8.99 -8.35
CA LEU A 58 -11.95 -9.81 -7.93
C LEU A 58 -13.29 -9.09 -8.16
N ALA A 59 -13.38 -7.80 -7.78
CA ALA A 59 -14.59 -7.00 -7.99
C ALA A 59 -14.90 -6.77 -9.48
N LEU A 60 -13.88 -6.62 -10.32
CA LEU A 60 -14.03 -6.48 -11.77
C LEU A 60 -14.51 -7.77 -12.43
N GLU A 61 -14.00 -8.93 -12.01
CA GLU A 61 -14.47 -10.23 -12.51
C GLU A 61 -15.94 -10.48 -12.11
N LEU A 62 -16.31 -10.19 -10.85
CA LEU A 62 -17.71 -10.30 -10.42
C LEU A 62 -18.64 -9.36 -11.21
N TYR A 63 -18.20 -8.12 -11.45
CA TYR A 63 -18.96 -7.18 -12.29
C TYR A 63 -19.11 -7.71 -13.73
N TYR A 64 -18.05 -8.31 -14.28
CA TYR A 64 -18.03 -8.84 -15.64
C TYR A 64 -19.08 -9.95 -15.82
N ASP A 65 -19.17 -10.86 -14.86
CA ASP A 65 -20.15 -11.95 -14.85
C ASP A 65 -21.60 -11.43 -14.83
N ASP A 66 -21.87 -10.38 -14.05
CA ASP A 66 -23.21 -9.80 -13.91
C ASP A 66 -23.58 -8.81 -15.04
N SER A 67 -22.61 -8.32 -15.81
CA SER A 67 -22.78 -7.20 -16.76
C SER A 67 -22.62 -7.60 -18.23
N ASP A 68 -23.24 -8.71 -18.64
CA ASP A 68 -23.17 -9.25 -20.01
C ASP A 68 -21.73 -9.46 -20.50
N ASN A 69 -20.86 -9.96 -19.63
CA ASN A 69 -19.44 -10.18 -19.93
C ASN A 69 -18.74 -8.86 -20.32
N LYS A 70 -18.96 -7.77 -19.59
CA LYS A 70 -18.34 -6.46 -19.89
C LYS A 70 -17.75 -5.85 -18.64
N TYR A 71 -16.54 -5.32 -18.77
CA TYR A 71 -15.93 -4.52 -17.73
C TYR A 71 -16.53 -3.10 -17.67
N PRO A 72 -16.51 -2.46 -16.49
CA PRO A 72 -17.11 -1.16 -16.28
C PRO A 72 -16.38 -0.05 -17.03
N ALA A 73 -17.07 1.09 -17.19
CA ALA A 73 -16.48 2.31 -17.74
C ALA A 73 -15.76 3.10 -16.65
N SER A 74 -14.69 3.81 -17.01
CA SER A 74 -14.32 5.04 -16.33
C SER A 74 -15.05 6.22 -16.97
N VAL A 75 -15.69 7.08 -16.18
CA VAL A 75 -16.45 8.23 -16.71
C VAL A 75 -15.60 9.47 -17.01
N SER A 76 -14.41 9.57 -16.42
CA SER A 76 -13.50 10.70 -16.68
C SER A 76 -12.06 10.34 -16.32
N GLY A 77 -11.14 10.61 -17.23
CA GLY A 77 -9.74 10.21 -17.07
C GLY A 77 -9.57 8.70 -16.86
N ASN A 78 -8.33 8.31 -16.58
CA ASN A 78 -8.00 6.91 -16.34
C ASN A 78 -7.84 6.65 -14.84
N TRP A 79 -8.63 7.28 -13.96
CA TRP A 79 -8.54 7.05 -12.52
C TRP A 79 -9.47 5.92 -12.09
N LEU A 80 -8.98 5.05 -11.20
CA LEU A 80 -9.81 4.00 -10.62
C LEU A 80 -11.02 4.58 -9.86
N ALA A 81 -10.84 5.72 -9.20
CA ALA A 81 -11.90 6.42 -8.48
C ALA A 81 -13.12 6.81 -9.36
N ASN A 82 -12.93 6.88 -10.69
CA ASN A 82 -13.98 7.25 -11.64
C ASN A 82 -14.65 6.03 -12.31
N VAL A 83 -14.35 4.82 -11.84
CA VAL A 83 -15.02 3.62 -12.34
C VAL A 83 -16.40 3.49 -11.70
N VAL A 84 -17.43 3.41 -12.53
CA VAL A 84 -18.82 3.41 -12.09
C VAL A 84 -19.35 1.97 -12.02
N GLY A 85 -20.09 1.66 -10.96
CA GLY A 85 -20.79 0.39 -10.79
C GLY A 85 -20.05 -0.67 -9.99
N LEU A 86 -18.77 -0.47 -9.61
CA LEU A 86 -18.09 -1.40 -8.69
C LEU A 86 -18.55 -1.26 -7.24
N THR A 87 -18.67 -0.02 -6.77
CA THR A 87 -19.03 0.28 -5.38
C THR A 87 -20.52 0.61 -5.27
N PRO A 88 -21.18 0.25 -4.14
CA PRO A 88 -20.69 -0.61 -3.06
C PRO A 88 -20.87 -2.12 -3.33
N THR A 89 -21.44 -2.51 -4.48
CA THR A 89 -21.95 -3.86 -4.75
C THR A 89 -20.87 -4.94 -4.80
N TYR A 90 -19.78 -4.70 -5.54
CA TYR A 90 -18.71 -5.67 -5.77
C TYR A 90 -17.47 -5.39 -4.92
N ILE A 91 -17.32 -4.15 -4.45
CA ILE A 91 -16.31 -3.75 -3.46
C ILE A 91 -16.90 -2.65 -2.56
N SER A 92 -16.67 -2.74 -1.26
CA SER A 92 -17.33 -1.86 -0.28
C SER A 92 -16.92 -0.39 -0.39
N THR A 93 -15.64 -0.14 -0.68
CA THR A 93 -15.08 1.20 -0.89
C THR A 93 -13.98 1.11 -1.93
N MET A 94 -13.86 2.12 -2.80
CA MET A 94 -12.79 2.13 -3.80
C MET A 94 -11.42 2.28 -3.12
N PRO A 95 -10.48 1.34 -3.31
CA PRO A 95 -9.12 1.48 -2.82
C PRO A 95 -8.40 2.64 -3.51
N HIS A 96 -7.45 3.25 -2.81
CA HIS A 96 -6.58 4.30 -3.32
C HIS A 96 -5.19 4.17 -2.71
N ASP A 97 -4.20 4.81 -3.33
CA ASP A 97 -2.81 4.77 -2.88
C ASP A 97 -2.67 5.27 -1.41
N PRO A 98 -1.96 4.57 -0.53
CA PRO A 98 -1.87 4.93 0.89
C PRO A 98 -1.13 6.26 1.18
N ASN A 99 -0.44 6.85 0.19
CA ASN A 99 0.29 8.11 0.34
C ASN A 99 -0.43 9.32 -0.25
N ILE A 100 -1.65 9.18 -0.76
CA ILE A 100 -2.44 10.31 -1.24
C ILE A 100 -3.54 10.67 -0.26
N SER A 101 -3.90 11.95 -0.22
CA SER A 101 -4.95 12.47 0.66
C SER A 101 -6.34 12.48 0.01
N SER A 102 -6.44 12.23 -1.29
CA SER A 102 -7.71 12.25 -2.03
C SER A 102 -7.66 11.32 -3.24
N PRO A 103 -8.67 10.45 -3.44
CA PRO A 103 -8.74 9.57 -4.60
C PRO A 103 -8.72 10.34 -5.93
N GLY A 104 -8.17 9.73 -6.98
CA GLY A 104 -8.09 10.29 -8.33
C GLY A 104 -7.04 11.41 -8.50
N THR A 105 -6.00 11.44 -7.66
CA THR A 105 -4.95 12.46 -7.72
C THR A 105 -3.54 11.86 -7.66
N GLY A 106 -2.55 12.59 -8.18
CA GLY A 106 -1.13 12.24 -8.02
C GLY A 106 -0.78 10.84 -8.53
N ASN A 107 -0.34 9.97 -7.61
CA ASN A 107 0.09 8.59 -7.89
C ASN A 107 -1.02 7.56 -7.64
N ASP A 108 -2.29 7.97 -7.59
CA ASP A 108 -3.40 7.03 -7.37
C ASP A 108 -3.51 5.98 -8.49
N TYR A 109 -4.25 4.91 -8.18
CA TYR A 109 -4.49 3.81 -9.09
C TYR A 109 -5.20 4.28 -10.35
N ARG A 110 -4.74 3.77 -11.49
CA ARG A 110 -5.32 4.08 -12.80
C ARG A 110 -6.05 2.87 -13.34
N TYR A 111 -7.12 3.12 -14.07
CA TYR A 111 -7.95 2.09 -14.69
C TYR A 111 -8.26 2.43 -16.15
N TRP A 112 -8.26 1.41 -16.99
CA TRP A 112 -8.72 1.48 -18.36
C TRP A 112 -9.39 0.18 -18.77
N SER A 113 -10.46 0.26 -19.56
CA SER A 113 -11.12 -0.89 -20.17
C SER A 113 -11.25 -0.74 -21.69
N SER A 114 -11.32 -1.86 -22.39
CA SER A 114 -11.20 -1.88 -23.85
C SER A 114 -12.43 -1.38 -24.61
N GLY A 115 -12.20 -0.54 -25.62
CA GLY A 115 -13.19 -0.27 -26.68
C GLY A 115 -14.44 0.53 -26.27
N ALA A 116 -15.43 0.53 -27.16
CA ALA A 116 -16.74 1.13 -26.91
C ALA A 116 -17.49 0.37 -25.80
N ALA A 117 -18.56 0.96 -25.25
CA ALA A 117 -19.32 0.39 -24.13
C ALA A 117 -19.71 -1.09 -24.30
N ASN A 118 -19.92 -1.55 -25.54
CA ASN A 118 -20.34 -2.90 -25.86
C ASN A 118 -19.19 -3.92 -26.07
N GLN A 119 -17.93 -3.49 -25.97
CA GLN A 119 -16.73 -4.30 -26.32
C GLN A 119 -15.66 -4.33 -25.22
N ARG A 120 -16.03 -4.00 -23.97
CA ARG A 120 -15.14 -3.99 -22.80
C ARG A 120 -14.84 -5.39 -22.30
N LYS A 121 -14.05 -6.16 -23.06
CA LYS A 121 -13.67 -7.55 -22.77
C LYS A 121 -12.32 -7.68 -22.06
N GLY A 122 -11.58 -6.59 -21.88
CA GLY A 122 -10.37 -6.54 -21.09
C GLY A 122 -10.22 -5.23 -20.32
N TYR A 123 -9.31 -5.23 -19.35
CA TYR A 123 -8.92 -4.05 -18.59
C TYR A 123 -7.44 -4.07 -18.24
N SER A 124 -6.93 -2.88 -17.92
CA SER A 124 -5.64 -2.69 -17.28
C SER A 124 -5.81 -1.81 -16.04
N VAL A 125 -5.04 -2.11 -15.01
CA VAL A 125 -4.85 -1.29 -13.82
C VAL A 125 -3.37 -0.91 -13.73
N LEU A 126 -3.07 0.37 -13.51
CA LEU A 126 -1.72 0.79 -13.14
C LEU A 126 -1.66 1.15 -11.66
N ILE A 127 -0.57 0.70 -11.03
CA ILE A 127 -0.17 1.14 -9.70
C ILE A 127 1.28 1.62 -9.73
N ARG A 128 1.63 2.49 -8.79
CA ARG A 128 3.00 2.95 -8.60
C ARG A 128 3.54 2.42 -7.28
N LEU A 129 4.39 1.40 -7.36
CA LEU A 129 5.12 0.92 -6.19
C LEU A 129 6.20 1.94 -5.82
N GLU A 130 6.45 2.13 -4.53
CA GLU A 130 7.45 3.09 -4.05
C GLU A 130 8.88 2.59 -4.27
N ARG A 131 9.07 1.28 -4.33
CA ARG A 131 10.36 0.66 -4.67
C ARG A 131 10.63 0.62 -6.17
N ALA A 132 9.60 0.82 -7.00
CA ALA A 132 9.72 0.80 -8.45
C ALA A 132 10.09 2.18 -9.00
N THR A 133 10.85 2.20 -10.09
CA THR A 133 11.19 3.45 -10.80
C THR A 133 10.04 3.98 -11.64
N ASP A 134 9.14 3.09 -12.06
CA ASP A 134 8.01 3.41 -12.93
C ASP A 134 6.71 2.74 -12.43
N TRP A 135 5.59 3.07 -13.07
CA TRP A 135 4.32 2.40 -12.89
C TRP A 135 4.41 0.96 -13.41
N CYS A 136 3.76 0.04 -12.69
CA CYS A 136 3.55 -1.32 -13.15
C CYS A 136 2.08 -1.55 -13.47
N ARG A 137 1.83 -2.56 -14.29
CA ARG A 137 0.55 -2.88 -14.90
C ARG A 137 0.05 -4.24 -14.40
N VAL A 138 -1.25 -4.34 -14.22
CA VAL A 138 -1.98 -5.62 -14.15
C VAL A 138 -3.04 -5.59 -15.24
N THR A 139 -3.02 -6.57 -16.15
CA THR A 139 -3.92 -6.62 -17.31
C THR A 139 -4.66 -7.94 -17.36
N VAL A 140 -5.95 -7.87 -17.71
CA VAL A 140 -6.76 -9.03 -18.09
C VAL A 140 -7.27 -8.83 -19.51
N GLY A 141 -7.09 -9.85 -20.36
CA GLY A 141 -7.33 -9.79 -21.80
C GLY A 141 -6.13 -9.25 -22.59
N GLU A 142 -6.14 -9.39 -23.91
CA GLU A 142 -5.01 -9.03 -24.79
C GLU A 142 -4.98 -7.54 -25.19
N ILE A 143 -5.38 -6.63 -24.30
CA ILE A 143 -5.54 -5.22 -24.69
C ILE A 143 -4.89 -4.30 -23.67
N ILE A 144 -3.83 -3.63 -24.12
CA ILE A 144 -3.12 -2.59 -23.38
C ILE A 144 -3.30 -1.28 -24.15
N PRO A 145 -3.76 -0.18 -23.52
CA PRO A 145 -3.85 1.10 -24.20
C PRO A 145 -2.46 1.57 -24.61
N SER A 146 -2.33 2.24 -25.76
CA SER A 146 -1.03 2.60 -26.36
C SER A 146 -0.10 3.40 -25.43
N GLY A 147 -0.64 4.16 -24.48
CA GLY A 147 0.17 4.91 -23.51
C GLY A 147 0.69 4.08 -22.34
N TRP A 148 0.28 2.82 -22.20
CA TRP A 148 0.62 1.95 -21.05
C TRP A 148 1.41 0.71 -21.48
N THR A 149 1.80 0.59 -22.75
CA THR A 149 2.53 -0.56 -23.28
C THR A 149 3.89 -0.74 -22.63
N ASP A 150 4.55 0.37 -22.30
CA ASP A 150 5.91 0.40 -21.75
C ASP A 150 5.94 0.10 -20.23
N ASN A 151 4.78 0.03 -19.57
CA ASN A 151 4.70 -0.34 -18.16
C ASN A 151 4.86 -1.85 -18.00
N PRO A 152 5.85 -2.34 -17.21
CA PRO A 152 6.04 -3.76 -16.95
C PRO A 152 4.88 -4.35 -16.16
N ASP A 153 4.73 -5.68 -16.19
CA ASP A 153 3.76 -6.36 -15.33
C ASP A 153 4.19 -6.22 -13.85
N CYS A 154 3.24 -5.95 -12.95
CA CYS A 154 3.53 -5.89 -11.51
C CYS A 154 4.06 -7.21 -10.93
N SER A 155 3.91 -8.35 -11.61
CA SER A 155 4.60 -9.59 -11.20
C SER A 155 6.10 -9.62 -11.50
N GLU A 156 6.59 -8.70 -12.34
CA GLU A 156 7.98 -8.65 -12.82
C GLU A 156 8.83 -7.57 -12.12
N VAL A 157 8.22 -6.76 -11.24
CA VAL A 157 8.82 -5.59 -10.56
C VAL A 157 9.03 -5.86 -9.08
#